data_AF-A0A359D5H3-F1
#
_entry.id   AF-A0A359D5H3-F1
#
_cell.length_a   1.000
_cell.length_b   1.000
_cell.length_c   1.000
_cell.angle_alpha   90.00
_cell.angle_beta   90.00
_cell.angle_gamma   90.00
#
_symmetry.space_group_name_H-M   'P 1'
#
loop_
_entity.id
_entity.type
_entity.pdbx_description
1 polymer ?
#
loop_
_entity_poly.entity_id
_entity_poly.type
_entity_poly.pdbx_seq_one_letter_code
_entity_poly.pdbx_strand_id
1 'polypeptide(L)'
;MSQPNELIKSAQRTIRLELEAVTDLLQRIDGDFVRACELILASKGRVVVVGMGKSGHVGNKIAATLASTGTTAFFVHPAEA
;
A
#
# COMPACT_ATOMS: atom_id res chain seq x y z
N MET A 1 11.92 33.33 -5.09
CA MET A 1 12.36 32.22 -5.98
C MET A 1 13.18 31.26 -5.15
N SER A 2 12.71 30.03 -4.93
CA SER A 2 13.46 29.00 -4.21
C SER A 2 14.77 28.72 -4.94
N GLN A 3 15.92 28.78 -4.26
CA GLN A 3 17.19 28.46 -4.91
C GLN A 3 17.20 26.98 -5.32
N PRO A 4 17.73 26.59 -6.50
CA PRO A 4 17.73 25.20 -6.98
C PRO A 4 18.25 24.17 -5.95
N ASN A 5 19.23 24.58 -5.12
CA ASN A 5 19.78 23.75 -4.05
C ASN A 5 18.74 23.41 -2.96
N GLU A 6 17.81 24.32 -2.64
CA GLU A 6 16.74 24.07 -1.66
C GLU A 6 15.71 23.07 -2.18
N LEU A 7 15.39 23.09 -3.49
CA LEU A 7 14.51 22.09 -4.11
C LEU A 7 15.14 20.69 -4.08
N ILE A 8 16.44 20.59 -4.40
CA ILE A 8 17.19 19.33 -4.33
C ILE A 8 17.21 18.79 -2.89
N LYS A 9 17.53 19.63 -1.90
CA LYS A 9 17.51 19.23 -0.48
C LYS A 9 16.12 18.77 -0.04
N SER A 10 15.06 19.44 -0.50
CA SER A 10 13.68 19.05 -0.20
C SER A 10 13.35 17.66 -0.75
N ALA A 11 13.64 17.41 -2.03
CA ALA A 11 13.42 16.10 -2.65
C ALA A 11 14.22 14.99 -1.95
N GLN A 12 15.51 15.23 -1.67
CA GLN A 12 16.34 14.27 -0.93
C GLN A 12 15.80 14.00 0.49
N ARG A 13 15.27 15.03 1.17
CA ARG A 13 14.66 14.87 2.49
C ARG A 13 13.42 13.97 2.42
N THR A 14 12.53 14.19 1.44
CA THR A 14 11.35 13.35 1.24
C THR A 14 11.73 11.89 1.04
N ILE A 15 12.67 11.61 0.14
CA ILE A 15 13.12 10.24 -0.13
C ILE A 15 13.74 9.60 1.12
N ARG A 16 14.52 10.35 1.92
CA ARG A 16 15.07 9.83 3.19
C ARG A 16 13.97 9.44 4.18
N LEU A 17 12.93 10.26 4.34
CA LEU A 17 11.80 9.96 5.21
C LEU A 17 11.04 8.72 4.73
N GLU A 18 10.87 8.56 3.42
CA GLU A 18 10.23 7.37 2.86
C GLU A 18 11.07 6.11 3.08
N LEU A 19 12.40 6.19 2.95
CA LEU A 19 13.31 5.07 3.25
C LEU A 19 13.22 4.64 4.72
N GLU A 20 13.20 5.60 5.64
CA GLU A 20 13.03 5.34 7.07
C GLU A 20 11.69 4.63 7.33
N ALA A 21 10.59 5.19 6.80
CA ALA A 21 9.26 4.60 6.95
C ALA A 21 9.15 3.18 6.37
N VAL A 22 9.81 2.89 5.24
CA VAL A 22 9.87 1.55 4.65
C VAL A 22 10.72 0.60 5.51
N THR A 23 11.81 1.10 6.08
CA THR A 23 12.68 0.30 6.97
C THR A 23 11.93 -0.14 8.22
N ASP A 24 11.12 0.74 8.80
CA ASP A 24 10.29 0.45 9.97
C ASP A 24 9.24 -0.66 9.71
N LEU A 25 8.85 -0.90 8.44
CA LEU A 25 7.91 -1.97 8.09
C LEU A 25 8.47 -3.36 8.37
N LEU A 26 9.80 -3.55 8.42
CA LEU A 26 10.41 -4.85 8.70
C LEU A 26 9.91 -5.44 10.03
N GLN A 27 9.67 -4.59 11.03
CA GLN A 27 9.16 -5.02 12.33
C GLN A 27 7.69 -5.44 12.31
N ARG A 28 6.94 -5.06 11.27
CA ARG A 28 5.52 -5.40 11.09
C ARG A 28 5.31 -6.68 10.29
N ILE A 29 6.39 -7.28 9.77
CA ILE A 29 6.34 -8.60 9.13
C ILE A 29 6.48 -9.64 10.23
N ASP A 30 5.41 -9.82 10.99
CA ASP A 30 5.34 -10.68 12.17
C ASP A 30 4.20 -11.72 12.04
N GLY A 31 3.71 -12.24 13.17
CA GLY A 31 2.62 -13.20 13.17
C GLY A 31 1.30 -12.66 12.57
N ASP A 32 1.01 -11.37 12.68
CA ASP A 32 -0.18 -10.77 12.06
C ASP A 32 -0.09 -10.78 10.54
N PHE A 33 1.11 -10.55 10.00
CA PHE A 33 1.36 -10.65 8.57
C PHE A 33 1.07 -12.06 8.05
N VAL A 34 1.57 -13.10 8.75
CA VAL A 34 1.31 -14.51 8.40
C VAL A 34 -0.20 -14.79 8.42
N ARG A 35 -0.89 -14.39 9.50
CA ARG A 35 -2.35 -14.57 9.62
C ARG A 35 -3.11 -13.92 8.46
N ALA A 36 -2.73 -12.70 8.06
CA ALA A 36 -3.36 -12.01 6.94
C ALA A 36 -3.17 -12.78 5.62
N CYS A 37 -1.98 -13.30 5.37
CA CYS A 37 -1.71 -14.13 4.19
C CYS A 37 -2.55 -15.42 4.19
N GLU A 38 -2.62 -16.13 5.31
CA GLU A 38 -3.41 -17.36 5.44
C GLU A 38 -4.90 -17.10 5.21
N LEU A 39 -5.45 -16.02 5.77
CA LEU A 39 -6.84 -15.63 5.56
C LEU A 39 -7.14 -15.34 4.08
N ILE A 40 -6.23 -14.66 3.38
CA ILE A 40 -6.38 -14.37 1.95
C ILE A 40 -6.32 -15.67 1.14
N LEU A 41 -5.33 -16.53 1.40
CA LEU A 41 -5.14 -17.79 0.66
C LEU A 41 -6.28 -18.80 0.90
N ALA A 42 -6.88 -18.79 2.09
CA ALA A 42 -8.03 -19.64 2.41
C ALA A 42 -9.36 -19.11 1.84
N SER A 43 -9.38 -17.90 1.29
CA SER A 43 -10.60 -17.30 0.74
C SER A 43 -11.07 -18.05 -0.50
N LYS A 44 -12.30 -18.56 -0.45
CA LYS A 44 -12.99 -19.20 -1.59
C LYS A 44 -13.68 -18.19 -2.53
N GLY A 45 -13.71 -16.92 -2.11
CA GLY A 45 -14.40 -15.84 -2.80
C GLY A 45 -13.41 -14.88 -3.46
N ARG A 46 -13.58 -13.60 -3.18
CA ARG A 46 -12.72 -12.53 -3.68
C ARG A 46 -12.23 -11.67 -2.52
N VAL A 47 -11.02 -11.15 -2.63
CA VAL A 47 -10.50 -10.13 -1.71
C VAL A 47 -11.04 -8.77 -2.14
N VAL A 48 -11.78 -8.11 -1.25
CA VAL A 48 -12.29 -6.76 -1.49
C VAL A 48 -11.40 -5.77 -0.75
N VAL A 49 -10.71 -4.89 -1.47
CA VAL A 49 -9.90 -3.82 -0.89
C VAL A 49 -10.72 -2.55 -0.88
N VAL A 50 -10.77 -1.87 0.26
CA VAL A 50 -11.59 -0.67 0.45
C VAL A 50 -10.73 0.46 1.00
N GLY A 51 -10.94 1.70 0.52
CA GLY A 51 -10.21 2.86 1.02
C GLY A 51 -10.67 4.17 0.39
N MET A 52 -10.39 5.30 1.06
CA MET A 52 -10.71 6.65 0.56
C MET A 52 -9.44 7.47 0.31
N GLY A 53 -9.55 8.46 -0.58
CA GLY A 53 -8.48 9.40 -0.90
C GLY A 53 -7.18 8.69 -1.32
N LYS A 54 -6.04 9.11 -0.77
CA LYS A 54 -4.72 8.52 -1.09
C LYS A 54 -4.68 7.02 -0.79
N SER A 55 -5.26 6.60 0.33
CA SER A 55 -5.34 5.18 0.69
C SER A 55 -6.19 4.39 -0.30
N GLY A 56 -7.20 5.02 -0.91
CA GLY A 56 -7.97 4.44 -2.00
C GLY A 56 -7.11 4.16 -3.24
N HIS A 57 -6.26 5.11 -3.65
CA HIS A 57 -5.35 4.89 -4.78
C HIS A 57 -4.35 3.74 -4.52
N VAL A 58 -3.77 3.67 -3.32
CA VAL A 58 -2.87 2.56 -2.94
C VAL A 58 -3.64 1.24 -2.89
N GLY A 59 -4.83 1.23 -2.28
CA GLY A 59 -5.70 0.05 -2.21
C GLY A 59 -6.10 -0.48 -3.59
N ASN A 60 -6.40 0.40 -4.53
CA ASN A 60 -6.68 0.03 -5.92
C ASN A 60 -5.47 -0.66 -6.57
N LYS A 61 -4.25 -0.14 -6.38
CA LYS A 61 -3.03 -0.80 -6.86
C LYS A 61 -2.83 -2.18 -6.21
N ILE A 62 -3.08 -2.29 -4.90
CA ILE A 62 -2.99 -3.57 -4.18
C ILE A 62 -3.96 -4.58 -4.79
N ALA A 63 -5.23 -4.23 -4.97
CA ALA A 63 -6.23 -5.12 -5.58
C ALA A 63 -5.81 -5.58 -6.98
N ALA A 64 -5.32 -4.65 -7.82
CA ALA A 64 -4.82 -4.98 -9.15
C ALA A 64 -3.61 -5.94 -9.11
N THR A 65 -2.73 -5.79 -8.11
CA THR A 65 -1.55 -6.66 -7.94
C THR A 65 -1.94 -8.05 -7.46
N LEU A 66 -2.86 -8.15 -6.51
CA LEU A 66 -3.39 -9.43 -6.05
C LEU A 66 -4.04 -10.17 -7.23
N ALA A 67 -4.88 -9.48 -8.00
CA ALA A 67 -5.54 -10.05 -9.17
C ALA A 67 -4.54 -10.55 -10.22
N SER A 68 -3.47 -9.80 -10.52
CA SER A 68 -2.47 -10.20 -11.51
C SER A 68 -1.53 -11.32 -11.03
N THR A 69 -1.49 -11.59 -9.72
CA THR A 69 -0.67 -12.65 -9.10
C THR A 69 -1.48 -13.87 -8.68
N GLY A 70 -2.74 -13.98 -9.14
CA GLY A 70 -3.57 -15.17 -8.97
C GLY A 70 -4.54 -15.14 -7.78
N THR A 71 -4.54 -14.07 -6.98
CA THR A 71 -5.54 -13.86 -5.92
C THR A 71 -6.68 -13.00 -6.47
N THR A 72 -7.87 -13.57 -6.67
CA THR A 72 -8.99 -12.80 -7.22
C THR A 72 -9.36 -11.64 -6.28
N ALA A 73 -9.15 -10.39 -6.74
CA ALA A 73 -9.33 -9.20 -5.93
C ALA A 73 -9.88 -8.01 -6.72
N PHE A 74 -10.60 -7.11 -6.05
CA PHE A 74 -11.07 -5.84 -6.62
C PHE A 74 -11.16 -4.75 -5.54
N PHE A 75 -11.16 -3.49 -5.99
CA PHE A 75 -11.25 -2.32 -5.13
C PHE A 75 -12.66 -1.73 -5.14
N VAL A 76 -13.11 -1.25 -3.98
CA VAL A 76 -14.37 -0.51 -3.82
C VAL A 76 -14.08 0.81 -3.12
N HIS A 77 -14.49 1.92 -3.74
CA HIS A 77 -14.44 3.23 -3.10
C HIS A 77 -15.66 3.39 -2.19
N PRO A 78 -15.52 3.69 -0.88
CA PRO A 78 -16.63 3.79 0.06
C PRO A 78 -17.74 4.77 -0.31
N ALA A 79 -17.43 5.82 -1.07
CA ALA A 79 -18.43 6.80 -1.53
C ALA A 79 -19.14 6.39 -2.84
N GLU A 80 -18.69 5.32 -3.48
CA GLU A 80 -19.25 4.76 -4.72
C GLU A 80 -19.88 3.37 -4.47
N ALA A 81 -20.00 2.97 -3.21
CA ALA A 81 -20.56 1.70 -2.75
C ALA A 81 -22.03 1.83 -2.34
#